data_AF-A0A1B6MHZ1-F1
#
_entry.id   AF-A0A1B6MHZ1-F1
#
_cell.length_a   1.000
_cell.length_b   1.000
_cell.length_c   1.000
_cell.angle_alpha   90.00
_cell.angle_beta   90.00
_cell.angle_gamma   90.00
#
_symmetry.space_group_name_H-M   'P 1'
#
loop_
_entity.id
_entity.type
_entity.pdbx_description
1 polymer ?
#
loop_
_entity_poly.entity_id
_entity_poly.type
_entity_poly.pdbx_seq_one_letter_code
_entity_poly.pdbx_strand_id
1 'polypeptide(L)'
;MNYHSSFKIFRVLHSSCYQRLCLSQLVGIQNVLCPVQNRPICLSKSCRGIATQKSTAVDGNIFKRTLKKIKFYTIDKSRMKVLGYYLYESVADKVPHIWFFKEMSLPDTFNSWFLVTELHVWMLMVKAMELGNNGRVIRNYIVEAMWADVSMKSRKLGAENYSAAREQTKLLGDQFQAALVTYDEGLLSDDKVLASALWRRFFERSCNDPKNLETMVKYVRMQMKYLDNLTEEDYRACHIKWLPPEKT
;
A
#
# COMPACT_ATOMS: atom_id res chain seq x y z
N MET A 1 22.28 2.49 -39.25
CA MET A 1 20.93 2.35 -38.65
C MET A 1 21.10 2.45 -37.14
N ASN A 2 20.45 3.45 -36.54
CA ASN A 2 20.82 4.04 -35.25
C ASN A 2 20.38 3.21 -34.03
N TYR A 3 21.34 2.74 -33.22
CA TYR A 3 21.15 2.13 -31.89
C TYR A 3 21.09 3.16 -30.74
N HIS A 4 20.79 4.43 -31.04
CA HIS A 4 20.97 5.54 -30.10
C HIS A 4 19.66 6.04 -29.44
N SER A 5 18.55 5.30 -29.58
CA SER A 5 17.23 5.76 -29.11
C SER A 5 16.67 5.04 -27.87
N SER A 6 17.30 3.99 -27.32
CA SER A 6 16.69 3.18 -26.24
C SER A 6 17.17 3.47 -24.81
N PHE A 7 18.05 4.44 -24.57
CA PHE A 7 18.59 4.70 -23.22
C PHE A 7 18.13 6.00 -22.54
N LYS A 8 17.09 6.67 -23.08
CA LYS A 8 16.53 7.92 -22.52
C LYS A 8 15.18 7.72 -21.82
N ILE A 9 15.05 6.70 -20.97
CA ILE A 9 13.90 6.54 -20.04
C ILE A 9 14.21 7.15 -18.64
N PHE A 10 15.43 7.64 -18.42
CA PHE A 10 15.89 8.15 -17.12
C PHE A 10 15.72 9.66 -16.98
N ARG A 11 14.56 10.14 -16.48
CA ARG A 11 14.44 11.44 -15.76
C ARG A 11 13.07 11.73 -15.12
N VAL A 12 12.29 10.72 -14.69
CA VAL A 12 10.93 11.00 -14.18
C VAL A 12 10.90 11.48 -12.71
N LEU A 13 11.89 11.17 -11.86
CA LEU A 13 11.69 11.32 -10.40
C LEU A 13 12.78 12.11 -9.66
N HIS A 14 13.12 13.31 -10.15
CA HIS A 14 14.08 14.20 -9.46
C HIS A 14 13.39 15.36 -8.72
N SER A 15 12.19 15.14 -8.19
CA SER A 15 11.60 16.05 -7.21
C SER A 15 12.12 15.67 -5.82
N SER A 16 12.81 16.61 -5.17
CA SER A 16 13.24 16.53 -3.76
C SER A 16 12.10 16.24 -2.76
N CYS A 17 10.85 16.23 -3.23
CA CYS A 17 9.68 15.76 -2.51
C CYS A 17 9.71 14.23 -2.30
N TYR A 18 9.96 13.40 -3.33
CA TYR A 18 9.92 11.93 -3.20
C TYR A 18 11.00 11.37 -2.28
N GLN A 19 12.22 11.92 -2.33
CA GLN A 19 13.33 11.53 -1.46
C GLN A 19 13.03 11.73 0.04
N ARG A 20 12.30 12.81 0.40
CA ARG A 20 11.86 13.01 1.80
C ARG A 20 10.64 12.17 2.17
N LEU A 21 9.80 11.81 1.20
CA LEU A 21 8.56 11.06 1.42
C LEU A 21 8.84 9.56 1.70
N CYS A 22 9.80 8.96 0.98
CA CYS A 22 10.24 7.56 1.12
C CYS A 22 10.70 7.20 2.56
N LEU A 23 11.63 7.97 3.14
CA LEU A 23 12.15 7.70 4.49
C LEU A 23 11.10 7.90 5.61
N SER A 24 10.03 8.64 5.33
CA SER A 24 8.94 8.89 6.30
C SER A 24 7.82 7.84 6.29
N GLN A 25 7.92 6.81 5.43
CA GLN A 25 6.89 5.77 5.31
C GLN A 25 6.87 4.84 6.55
N LEU A 26 8.03 4.43 7.07
CA LEU A 26 8.14 3.38 8.09
C LEU A 26 7.46 3.74 9.43
N VAL A 27 7.68 4.95 9.96
CA VAL A 27 7.14 5.37 11.27
C VAL A 27 5.60 5.43 11.26
N GLY A 28 5.01 5.84 10.14
CA GLY A 28 3.56 5.89 9.98
C GLY A 28 2.93 4.51 9.80
N ILE A 29 3.62 3.60 9.13
CA ILE A 29 3.09 2.27 8.80
C ILE A 29 3.18 1.31 9.99
N GLN A 30 4.23 1.40 10.82
CA GLN A 30 4.30 0.63 12.08
C GLN A 30 3.07 0.86 12.97
N ASN A 31 2.56 2.09 13.03
CA ASN A 31 1.34 2.42 13.77
C ASN A 31 0.05 1.82 13.18
N VAL A 32 0.04 1.43 11.90
CA VAL A 32 -1.08 0.74 11.23
C VAL A 32 -0.92 -0.78 11.31
N LEU A 33 0.31 -1.28 11.25
CA LEU A 33 0.67 -2.70 11.37
C LEU A 33 0.36 -3.25 12.77
N CYS A 34 0.79 -2.54 13.82
CA CYS A 34 0.69 -3.05 15.19
C CYS A 34 -0.76 -3.33 15.65
N PRO A 35 -1.77 -2.48 15.40
CA PRO A 35 -3.17 -2.76 15.79
C PRO A 35 -3.80 -3.93 15.03
N VAL A 36 -3.33 -4.24 13.82
CA VAL A 36 -3.82 -5.39 13.06
C VAL A 36 -3.14 -6.69 13.52
N GLN A 37 -1.84 -6.64 13.80
CA GLN A 37 -1.04 -7.78 14.30
C GLN A 37 -1.33 -8.15 15.77
N ASN A 38 -1.78 -7.18 16.58
CA ASN A 38 -2.05 -7.34 18.02
C ASN A 38 -3.52 -7.13 18.41
N ARG A 39 -4.47 -7.20 17.47
CA ARG A 39 -5.89 -7.04 17.80
C ARG A 39 -6.32 -8.15 18.79
N PRO A 40 -6.71 -7.83 20.04
CA PRO A 40 -7.17 -8.84 20.98
C PRO A 40 -8.48 -9.47 20.49
N ILE A 41 -8.69 -10.74 20.79
CA ILE A 41 -9.96 -11.44 20.59
C ILE A 41 -10.97 -10.82 21.56
N CYS A 42 -11.71 -9.81 21.11
CA CYS A 42 -12.79 -9.26 21.91
C CYS A 42 -14.03 -10.16 21.78
N LEU A 43 -14.19 -11.08 22.74
CA LEU A 43 -15.52 -11.50 23.20
C LEU A 43 -16.19 -10.27 23.82
N SER A 44 -17.33 -9.87 23.27
CA SER A 44 -18.09 -8.73 23.74
C SER A 44 -18.50 -8.91 25.21
N LYS A 45 -18.04 -8.01 26.08
CA LYS A 45 -18.75 -7.67 27.31
C LYS A 45 -18.85 -6.15 27.42
N SER A 46 -20.06 -5.67 27.17
CA SER A 46 -20.46 -4.29 27.36
C SER A 46 -20.62 -4.03 28.85
N CYS A 47 -19.79 -3.14 29.41
CA CYS A 47 -20.02 -2.56 30.72
C CYS A 47 -20.50 -1.12 30.52
N ARG A 48 -21.79 -0.88 30.79
CA ARG A 48 -22.38 0.46 30.94
C ARG A 48 -22.12 0.93 32.37
N GLY A 49 -21.32 1.97 32.52
CA GLY A 49 -21.20 2.77 33.75
C GLY A 49 -21.63 4.20 33.45
N ILE A 50 -22.70 4.66 34.13
CA ILE A 50 -23.20 6.03 34.05
C ILE A 50 -22.43 6.86 35.09
N ALA A 51 -21.82 7.96 34.66
CA ALA A 51 -21.29 8.97 35.57
C ALA A 51 -21.81 10.36 35.17
N THR A 52 -22.57 10.96 36.09
CA THR A 52 -23.16 12.30 36.03
C THR A 52 -22.10 13.33 36.39
N GLN A 53 -21.91 14.39 35.59
CA GLN A 53 -21.18 15.59 36.04
C GLN A 53 -21.84 16.90 35.61
N LYS A 54 -21.79 17.85 36.56
CA LYS A 54 -22.43 19.17 36.60
C LYS A 54 -21.91 20.13 35.52
N SER A 55 -22.83 20.90 34.95
CA SER A 55 -22.56 21.97 33.99
C SER A 55 -22.00 23.23 34.68
N THR A 56 -20.86 23.71 34.19
CA THR A 56 -20.49 25.13 34.28
C THR A 56 -20.62 25.73 32.89
N ALA A 57 -21.27 26.89 32.79
CA ALA A 57 -21.63 27.52 31.53
C ALA A 57 -20.37 27.97 30.78
N VAL A 58 -20.01 27.22 29.72
CA VAL A 58 -18.98 27.62 28.76
C VAL A 58 -19.66 28.31 27.58
N ASP A 59 -19.15 29.49 27.22
CA ASP A 59 -19.64 30.35 26.14
C ASP A 59 -19.93 29.58 24.85
N GLY A 60 -21.22 29.54 24.47
CA GLY A 60 -21.73 28.68 23.40
C GLY A 60 -21.15 28.98 22.02
N ASN A 61 -20.51 30.14 21.81
CA ASN A 61 -19.92 30.53 20.54
C ASN A 61 -18.54 29.89 20.28
N ILE A 62 -17.75 29.67 21.33
CA ILE A 62 -16.45 28.97 21.23
C ILE A 62 -16.70 27.48 21.03
N PHE A 63 -17.61 26.90 21.82
CA PHE A 63 -17.96 25.49 21.70
C PHE A 63 -18.54 25.14 20.33
N LYS A 64 -19.42 25.98 19.76
CA LYS A 64 -19.97 25.77 18.40
C LYS A 64 -18.90 25.81 17.31
N ARG A 65 -17.92 26.73 17.39
CA ARG A 65 -16.80 26.81 16.44
C ARG A 65 -15.89 25.58 16.53
N THR A 66 -15.58 25.15 17.74
CA THR A 66 -14.77 23.95 17.99
C THR A 66 -15.49 22.68 17.53
N LEU A 67 -16.79 22.54 17.81
CA LEU A 67 -17.62 21.42 17.35
C LEU A 67 -17.74 21.37 15.82
N LYS A 68 -17.85 22.51 15.14
CA LYS A 68 -17.89 22.56 13.66
C LYS A 68 -16.57 22.11 13.05
N LYS A 69 -15.43 22.53 13.62
CA LYS A 69 -14.10 22.07 13.20
C LYS A 69 -13.92 20.57 13.44
N ILE A 70 -14.36 20.06 14.58
CA ILE A 70 -14.35 18.63 14.90
C ILE A 70 -15.20 17.87 13.88
N LYS A 71 -16.44 18.29 13.62
CA LYS A 71 -17.32 17.65 12.63
C LYS A 71 -16.71 17.66 11.23
N PHE A 72 -16.19 18.78 10.76
CA PHE A 72 -15.55 18.88 9.44
C PHE A 72 -14.34 17.95 9.33
N TYR A 73 -13.46 17.95 10.34
CA TYR A 73 -12.32 17.04 10.41
C TYR A 73 -12.73 15.55 10.42
N THR A 74 -13.79 15.19 11.15
CA THR A 74 -14.30 13.80 11.17
C THR A 74 -14.93 13.37 9.85
N ILE A 75 -15.56 14.28 9.11
CA ILE A 75 -16.11 14.03 7.78
C ILE A 75 -14.97 13.83 6.78
N ASP A 76 -13.96 14.71 6.82
CA ASP A 76 -12.79 14.64 5.95
C ASP A 76 -12.00 13.33 6.14
N LYS A 77 -11.79 12.93 7.40
CA LYS A 77 -11.17 11.65 7.75
C LYS A 77 -11.98 10.44 7.24
N SER A 78 -13.31 10.46 7.38
CA SER A 78 -14.18 9.39 6.86
C SER A 78 -14.11 9.29 5.34
N ARG A 79 -14.08 10.43 4.63
CA ARG A 79 -13.92 10.46 3.16
C ARG A 79 -12.58 9.89 2.72
N MET A 80 -11.49 10.25 3.41
CA MET A 80 -10.16 9.68 3.14
C MET A 80 -10.10 8.19 3.43
N LYS A 81 -10.82 7.71 4.46
CA LYS A 81 -10.94 6.28 4.72
C LYS A 81 -11.63 5.55 3.58
N VAL A 82 -12.81 6.03 3.17
CA VAL A 82 -13.55 5.45 2.04
C VAL A 82 -12.69 5.44 0.78
N LEU A 83 -12.00 6.55 0.48
CA LEU A 83 -11.07 6.64 -0.65
C LEU A 83 -9.94 5.61 -0.56
N GLY A 84 -9.26 5.50 0.59
CA GLY A 84 -8.18 4.52 0.77
C GLY A 84 -8.63 3.07 0.56
N TYR A 85 -9.86 2.74 0.99
CA TYR A 85 -10.45 1.42 0.78
C TYR A 85 -10.79 1.16 -0.70
N TYR A 86 -11.40 2.13 -1.41
CA TYR A 86 -11.68 1.99 -2.84
C TYR A 86 -10.40 1.89 -3.69
N LEU A 87 -9.35 2.62 -3.30
CA LEU A 87 -8.04 2.50 -3.93
C LEU A 87 -7.47 1.09 -3.76
N TYR A 88 -7.59 0.50 -2.56
CA TYR A 88 -7.21 -0.90 -2.33
C TYR A 88 -8.07 -1.89 -3.12
N GLU A 89 -9.39 -1.68 -3.19
CA GLU A 89 -10.30 -2.52 -3.98
C GLU A 89 -9.89 -2.55 -5.47
N SER A 90 -9.41 -1.42 -6.00
CA SER A 90 -8.83 -1.40 -7.35
C SER A 90 -7.62 -2.33 -7.52
N VAL A 91 -6.84 -2.57 -6.47
CA VAL A 91 -5.76 -3.57 -6.47
C VAL A 91 -6.35 -4.97 -6.42
N ALA A 92 -7.24 -5.22 -5.44
CA ALA A 92 -7.80 -6.55 -5.20
C ALA A 92 -8.55 -7.10 -6.43
N ASP A 93 -9.32 -6.25 -7.11
CA ASP A 93 -10.21 -6.68 -8.18
C ASP A 93 -9.60 -6.56 -9.58
N LYS A 94 -8.80 -5.52 -9.82
CA LYS A 94 -8.37 -5.16 -11.19
C LYS A 94 -6.93 -5.59 -11.51
N VAL A 95 -6.13 -6.01 -10.54
CA VAL A 95 -4.78 -6.55 -10.81
C VAL A 95 -4.88 -7.99 -11.31
N PRO A 96 -4.27 -8.33 -12.46
CA PRO A 96 -4.35 -9.67 -13.04
C PRO A 96 -3.39 -10.64 -12.32
N HIS A 97 -3.71 -11.03 -11.09
CA HIS A 97 -2.87 -11.91 -10.26
C HIS A 97 -2.50 -13.23 -10.97
N ILE A 98 -3.45 -13.83 -11.69
CA ILE A 98 -3.25 -15.07 -12.46
C ILE A 98 -2.13 -14.91 -13.50
N TRP A 99 -2.03 -13.73 -14.12
CA TRP A 99 -0.97 -13.45 -15.06
C TRP A 99 0.40 -13.48 -14.37
N PHE A 100 0.53 -12.86 -13.19
CA PHE A 100 1.79 -12.88 -12.45
C PHE A 100 2.20 -14.30 -12.06
N PHE A 101 1.24 -15.11 -11.60
CA PHE A 101 1.53 -16.49 -11.21
C PHE A 101 2.06 -17.31 -12.38
N LYS A 102 1.42 -17.19 -13.55
CA LYS A 102 1.82 -17.93 -14.74
C LYS A 102 3.12 -17.39 -15.35
N GLU A 103 3.15 -16.10 -15.67
CA GLU A 103 4.23 -15.52 -16.48
C GLU A 103 5.53 -15.30 -15.72
N MET A 104 5.45 -15.10 -14.40
CA MET A 104 6.62 -14.98 -13.53
C MET A 104 6.95 -16.29 -12.81
N SER A 105 6.22 -17.38 -13.11
CA SER A 105 6.40 -18.69 -12.49
C SER A 105 6.30 -18.64 -10.96
N LEU A 106 5.41 -17.80 -10.43
CA LEU A 106 5.15 -17.73 -8.99
C LEU A 106 4.19 -18.87 -8.62
N PRO A 107 4.41 -19.56 -7.49
CA PRO A 107 3.52 -20.62 -7.05
C PRO A 107 2.16 -20.01 -6.66
N ASP A 108 1.04 -20.68 -6.95
CA ASP A 108 -0.30 -20.22 -6.57
C ASP A 108 -0.53 -20.39 -5.06
N THR A 109 -0.05 -19.42 -4.29
CA THR A 109 -0.05 -19.45 -2.83
C THR A 109 -0.49 -18.10 -2.25
N PHE A 110 -0.87 -18.12 -0.98
CA PHE A 110 -1.14 -16.89 -0.23
C PHE A 110 0.04 -15.92 -0.23
N ASN A 111 1.27 -16.44 -0.17
CA ASN A 111 2.48 -15.61 -0.23
C ASN A 111 2.60 -14.92 -1.59
N SER A 112 2.48 -15.64 -2.70
CA SER A 112 2.55 -15.05 -4.04
C SER A 112 1.45 -14.02 -4.28
N TRP A 113 0.22 -14.30 -3.83
CA TRP A 113 -0.86 -13.32 -3.84
C TRP A 113 -0.48 -12.04 -3.07
N PHE A 114 0.10 -12.20 -1.89
CA PHE A 114 0.55 -11.08 -1.07
C PHE A 114 1.66 -10.28 -1.75
N LEU A 115 2.67 -10.93 -2.36
CA LEU A 115 3.76 -10.25 -3.06
C LEU A 115 3.24 -9.36 -4.20
N VAL A 116 2.33 -9.89 -5.02
CA VAL A 116 1.69 -9.13 -6.09
C VAL A 116 0.89 -7.98 -5.49
N THR A 117 0.03 -8.23 -4.50
CA THR A 117 -0.79 -7.19 -3.85
C THR A 117 0.06 -6.08 -3.23
N GLU A 118 1.11 -6.45 -2.49
CA GLU A 118 2.07 -5.56 -1.84
C GLU A 118 2.70 -4.59 -2.84
N LEU A 119 3.19 -5.11 -3.98
CA LEU A 119 3.84 -4.28 -5.00
C LEU A 119 2.89 -3.20 -5.51
N HIS A 120 1.64 -3.55 -5.77
CA HIS A 120 0.64 -2.60 -6.27
C HIS A 120 0.18 -1.61 -5.20
N VAL A 121 0.02 -2.08 -3.96
CA VAL A 121 -0.25 -1.20 -2.81
C VAL A 121 0.89 -0.20 -2.62
N TRP A 122 2.15 -0.62 -2.70
CA TRP A 122 3.30 0.28 -2.66
C TRP A 122 3.22 1.36 -3.75
N MET A 123 2.92 1.00 -5.00
CA MET A 123 2.78 1.97 -6.09
C MET A 123 1.66 3.00 -5.81
N LEU A 124 0.51 2.56 -5.26
CA LEU A 124 -0.55 3.48 -4.83
C LEU A 124 -0.13 4.38 -3.67
N MET A 125 0.64 3.84 -2.73
CA MET A 125 1.17 4.61 -1.61
C MET A 125 2.10 5.71 -2.11
N VAL A 126 2.99 5.41 -3.06
CA VAL A 126 3.90 6.40 -3.65
C VAL A 126 3.09 7.55 -4.28
N LYS A 127 2.07 7.24 -5.10
CA LYS A 127 1.19 8.26 -5.68
C LYS A 127 0.42 9.07 -4.63
N ALA A 128 -0.09 8.41 -3.58
CA ALA A 128 -0.81 9.09 -2.50
C ALA A 128 0.05 10.19 -1.86
N MET A 129 1.37 9.98 -1.73
CA MET A 129 2.27 10.89 -1.04
C MET A 129 2.43 12.25 -1.75
N GLU A 130 2.08 12.37 -3.03
CA GLU A 130 2.03 13.65 -3.75
C GLU A 130 0.95 14.59 -3.18
N LEU A 131 -0.10 14.03 -2.58
CA LEU A 131 -1.23 14.76 -1.98
C LEU A 131 -0.92 15.33 -0.58
N GLY A 132 0.36 15.37 -0.18
CA GLY A 132 0.82 15.92 1.09
C GLY A 132 0.19 15.23 2.31
N ASN A 133 -0.35 16.02 3.24
CA ASN A 133 -0.91 15.50 4.50
C ASN A 133 -2.13 14.60 4.28
N ASN A 134 -3.01 14.96 3.35
CA ASN A 134 -4.17 14.14 2.98
C ASN A 134 -3.70 12.81 2.39
N GLY A 135 -2.65 12.85 1.58
CA GLY A 135 -1.95 11.69 1.05
C GLY A 135 -1.49 10.70 2.11
N ARG A 136 -0.87 11.19 3.18
CA ARG A 136 -0.43 10.34 4.32
C ARG A 136 -1.60 9.62 4.98
N VAL A 137 -2.75 10.28 5.13
CA VAL A 137 -3.95 9.68 5.72
C VAL A 137 -4.55 8.63 4.78
N ILE A 138 -4.69 8.95 3.50
CA ILE A 138 -5.18 8.01 2.47
C ILE A 138 -4.29 6.77 2.41
N ARG A 139 -2.97 6.96 2.32
CA ARG A 139 -1.95 5.90 2.35
C ARG A 139 -2.16 4.95 3.54
N ASN A 140 -2.35 5.51 4.74
CA ASN A 140 -2.58 4.69 5.93
C ASN A 140 -3.86 3.85 5.79
N TYR A 141 -4.91 4.38 5.17
CA TYR A 141 -6.15 3.65 4.95
C TYR A 141 -6.06 2.60 3.82
N ILE A 142 -5.24 2.82 2.79
CA ILE A 142 -4.91 1.78 1.80
C ILE A 142 -4.24 0.59 2.51
N VAL A 143 -3.25 0.88 3.34
CA VAL A 143 -2.53 -0.15 4.12
C VAL A 143 -3.47 -0.83 5.12
N GLU A 144 -4.33 -0.09 5.82
CA GLU A 144 -5.36 -0.65 6.70
C GLU A 144 -6.29 -1.63 5.96
N ALA A 145 -6.74 -1.27 4.76
CA ALA A 145 -7.59 -2.12 3.93
C ALA A 145 -6.86 -3.40 3.48
N MET A 146 -5.62 -3.28 3.02
CA MET A 146 -4.78 -4.44 2.65
C MET A 146 -4.62 -5.41 3.82
N TRP A 147 -4.28 -4.91 5.01
CA TRP A 147 -4.09 -5.77 6.18
C TRP A 147 -5.40 -6.39 6.68
N ALA A 148 -6.54 -5.74 6.46
CA ALA A 148 -7.84 -6.35 6.73
C ALA A 148 -8.09 -7.57 5.81
N ASP A 149 -7.74 -7.48 4.52
CA ASP A 149 -7.86 -8.58 3.57
C ASP A 149 -6.87 -9.72 3.87
N VAL A 150 -5.61 -9.39 4.15
CA VAL A 150 -4.60 -10.33 4.63
C VAL A 150 -5.09 -11.09 5.86
N SER A 151 -5.64 -10.38 6.85
CA SER A 151 -6.17 -11.00 8.07
C SER A 151 -7.34 -11.95 7.78
N MET A 152 -8.23 -11.55 6.86
CA MET A 152 -9.36 -12.38 6.45
C MET A 152 -8.89 -13.65 5.72
N LYS A 153 -7.98 -13.55 4.75
CA LYS A 153 -7.46 -14.68 3.98
C LYS A 153 -6.60 -15.61 4.84
N SER A 154 -5.73 -15.05 5.67
CA SER A 154 -4.91 -15.80 6.65
C SER A 154 -5.79 -16.65 7.59
N ARG A 155 -6.88 -16.08 8.11
CA ARG A 155 -7.84 -16.84 8.95
C ARG A 155 -8.56 -17.96 8.20
N LYS A 156 -8.89 -17.77 6.92
CA LYS A 156 -9.56 -18.80 6.10
C LYS A 156 -8.62 -19.97 5.81
N LEU A 157 -7.35 -19.70 5.55
CA LEU A 157 -6.34 -20.72 5.24
C LEU A 157 -5.78 -21.41 6.49
N GLY A 158 -5.62 -20.66 7.58
CA GLY A 158 -5.08 -21.15 8.86
C GLY A 158 -6.14 -21.45 9.91
N ALA A 159 -7.36 -21.79 9.50
CA ALA A 159 -8.49 -22.03 10.41
C ALA A 159 -8.19 -23.11 11.48
N GLU A 160 -7.33 -24.07 11.14
CA GLU A 160 -6.93 -25.16 12.02
C GLU A 160 -5.77 -24.79 12.97
N ASN A 161 -4.96 -23.78 12.64
CA ASN A 161 -3.81 -23.35 13.44
C ASN A 161 -3.66 -21.82 13.45
N TYR A 162 -4.46 -21.18 14.30
CA TYR A 162 -4.53 -19.72 14.41
C TYR A 162 -3.22 -19.08 14.87
N SER A 163 -2.44 -19.74 15.75
CA SER A 163 -1.17 -19.20 16.23
C SER A 163 -0.13 -19.13 15.10
N ALA A 164 -0.01 -20.20 14.29
CA ALA A 164 0.87 -20.21 13.13
C ALA A 164 0.46 -19.16 12.08
N ALA A 165 -0.85 -19.03 11.81
CA ALA A 165 -1.36 -18.01 10.90
C ALA A 165 -1.02 -16.57 11.35
N ARG A 166 -1.08 -16.32 12.67
CA ARG A 166 -0.70 -15.03 13.25
C ARG A 166 0.80 -14.76 13.12
N GLU A 167 1.64 -15.76 13.39
CA GLU A 167 3.10 -15.65 13.26
C GLU A 167 3.51 -15.37 11.81
N GLN A 168 2.92 -16.11 10.86
CA GLN A 168 3.12 -15.87 9.43
C GLN A 168 2.71 -14.44 9.04
N THR A 169 1.57 -13.94 9.56
CA THR A 169 1.11 -12.57 9.29
C THR A 169 2.09 -11.52 9.83
N LYS A 170 2.69 -11.78 10.99
CA LYS A 170 3.73 -10.91 11.56
C LYS A 170 4.98 -10.90 10.68
N LEU A 171 5.46 -12.08 10.26
CA LEU A 171 6.59 -12.21 9.35
C LEU A 171 6.34 -11.47 8.02
N LEU A 172 5.14 -11.60 7.44
CA LEU A 172 4.76 -10.84 6.25
C LEU A 172 4.82 -9.32 6.48
N GLY A 173 4.45 -8.85 7.68
CA GLY A 173 4.56 -7.43 8.05
C GLY A 173 6.00 -6.92 8.08
N ASP A 174 6.92 -7.69 8.65
CA ASP A 174 8.34 -7.35 8.70
C ASP A 174 8.93 -7.32 7.27
N GLN A 175 8.59 -8.33 6.47
CA GLN A 175 9.00 -8.39 5.07
C GLN A 175 8.41 -7.26 4.23
N PHE A 176 7.15 -6.89 4.47
CA PHE A 176 6.50 -5.77 3.80
C PHE A 176 7.26 -4.47 4.05
N GLN A 177 7.62 -4.16 5.29
CA GLN A 177 8.42 -2.97 5.61
C GLN A 177 9.77 -2.95 4.89
N ALA A 178 10.48 -4.08 4.87
CA ALA A 178 11.74 -4.19 4.15
C ALA A 178 11.54 -3.98 2.64
N ALA A 179 10.49 -4.58 2.06
CA ALA A 179 10.17 -4.48 0.65
C ALA A 179 9.94 -3.02 0.22
N LEU A 180 9.15 -2.24 0.98
CA LEU A 180 8.90 -0.83 0.67
C LEU A 180 10.19 -0.02 0.53
N VAL A 181 11.13 -0.19 1.47
CA VAL A 181 12.42 0.51 1.43
C VAL A 181 13.20 0.13 0.17
N THR A 182 13.26 -1.17 -0.13
CA THR A 182 14.00 -1.64 -1.32
C THR A 182 13.36 -1.22 -2.64
N TYR A 183 12.03 -1.14 -2.70
CA TYR A 183 11.32 -0.66 -3.88
C TYR A 183 11.54 0.84 -4.08
N ASP A 184 11.46 1.64 -3.01
CA ASP A 184 11.74 3.07 -3.09
C ASP A 184 13.20 3.33 -3.54
N GLU A 185 14.17 2.59 -2.99
CA GLU A 185 15.58 2.68 -3.42
C GLU A 185 15.74 2.34 -4.91
N GLY A 186 15.13 1.23 -5.37
CA GLY A 186 15.16 0.84 -6.78
C GLY A 186 14.46 1.84 -7.70
N LEU A 187 13.34 2.42 -7.25
CA LEU A 187 12.60 3.42 -8.02
C LEU A 187 13.42 4.70 -8.19
N LEU A 188 14.08 5.17 -7.13
CA LEU A 188 14.86 6.41 -7.12
C LEU A 188 16.25 6.28 -7.75
N SER A 189 16.77 5.06 -7.85
CA SER A 189 18.10 4.76 -8.41
C SER A 189 17.99 4.32 -9.88
N ASP A 190 18.60 3.19 -10.24
CA ASP A 190 18.58 2.62 -11.59
C ASP A 190 17.87 1.27 -11.68
N ASP A 191 17.72 0.77 -12.91
CA ASP A 191 17.02 -0.48 -13.21
C ASP A 191 17.74 -1.70 -12.65
N LYS A 192 19.05 -1.66 -12.40
CA LYS A 192 19.78 -2.77 -11.77
C LYS A 192 19.43 -2.86 -10.29
N VAL A 193 19.33 -1.72 -9.60
CA VAL A 193 18.91 -1.67 -8.20
C VAL A 193 17.47 -2.16 -8.05
N LEU A 194 16.56 -1.68 -8.92
CA LEU A 194 15.17 -2.14 -8.95
C LEU A 194 15.06 -3.63 -9.29
N ALA A 195 15.82 -4.11 -10.28
CA ALA A 195 15.92 -5.53 -10.59
C ALA A 195 16.40 -6.34 -9.37
N SER A 196 17.40 -5.87 -8.63
CA SER A 196 17.87 -6.57 -7.44
C SER A 196 16.79 -6.68 -6.35
N ALA A 197 15.98 -5.63 -6.16
CA ALA A 197 14.88 -5.63 -5.21
C ALA A 197 13.81 -6.67 -5.60
N LEU A 198 13.38 -6.64 -6.87
CA LEU A 198 12.40 -7.57 -7.41
C LEU A 198 12.92 -9.01 -7.41
N TRP A 199 14.20 -9.23 -7.73
CA TRP A 199 14.84 -10.54 -7.71
C TRP A 199 14.87 -11.17 -6.31
N ARG A 200 15.20 -10.38 -5.29
CA ARG A 200 15.15 -10.85 -3.90
C ARG A 200 13.72 -11.15 -3.44
N ARG A 201 12.75 -10.35 -3.90
CA ARG A 201 11.39 -10.34 -3.35
C ARG A 201 10.44 -11.32 -4.04
N PHE A 202 10.42 -11.36 -5.37
CA PHE A 202 9.53 -12.22 -6.16
C PHE A 202 10.17 -13.56 -6.53
N PHE A 203 11.49 -13.59 -6.68
CA PHE A 203 12.21 -14.74 -7.20
C PHE A 203 13.11 -15.40 -6.16
N GLU A 204 13.07 -14.97 -4.89
CA GLU A 204 13.84 -15.55 -3.80
C GLU A 204 15.34 -15.70 -4.10
N ARG A 205 15.92 -14.77 -4.87
CA ARG A 205 17.33 -14.81 -5.35
C ARG A 205 17.61 -15.96 -6.33
N SER A 206 16.59 -16.49 -6.97
CA SER A 206 16.67 -17.54 -7.99
C SER A 206 15.69 -17.24 -9.13
N CYS A 207 16.21 -16.77 -10.26
CA CYS A 207 15.38 -16.47 -11.43
C CYS A 207 15.85 -17.37 -12.58
N ASN A 208 15.04 -18.37 -12.93
CA ASN A 208 15.38 -19.33 -13.98
C ASN A 208 15.41 -18.67 -15.37
N ASP A 209 14.54 -17.68 -15.60
CA ASP A 209 14.48 -16.90 -16.84
C ASP A 209 14.71 -15.41 -16.54
N PRO A 210 15.88 -14.84 -16.86
CA PRO A 210 16.17 -13.42 -16.69
C PRO A 210 15.16 -12.47 -17.37
N LYS A 211 14.45 -12.93 -18.42
CA LYS A 211 13.39 -12.14 -19.06
C LYS A 211 12.22 -11.85 -18.14
N ASN A 212 11.92 -12.73 -17.18
CA ASN A 212 10.87 -12.49 -16.19
C ASN A 212 11.24 -11.30 -15.30
N LEU A 213 12.51 -11.22 -14.89
CA LEU A 213 13.00 -10.11 -14.10
C LEU A 213 12.99 -8.79 -14.89
N GLU A 214 13.45 -8.82 -16.15
CA GLU A 214 13.37 -7.66 -17.05
C GLU A 214 11.92 -7.19 -17.25
N THR A 215 10.99 -8.13 -17.46
CA THR A 215 9.55 -7.84 -17.62
C THR A 215 8.99 -7.17 -16.36
N MET A 216 9.34 -7.65 -15.16
CA MET A 216 8.91 -7.04 -13.90
C MET A 216 9.45 -5.62 -13.73
N VAL A 217 10.71 -5.37 -14.09
CA VAL A 217 11.31 -4.02 -14.04
C VAL A 217 10.58 -3.08 -14.99
N LYS A 218 10.40 -3.48 -16.25
CA LYS A 218 9.64 -2.72 -17.26
C LYS A 218 8.23 -2.42 -16.77
N TYR A 219 7.55 -3.43 -16.24
CA TYR A 219 6.21 -3.31 -15.68
C TYR A 219 6.14 -2.23 -14.59
N VAL A 220 6.99 -2.32 -13.56
CA VAL A 220 7.01 -1.35 -12.46
C VAL A 220 7.28 0.06 -12.96
N ARG A 221 8.24 0.24 -13.87
CA ARG A 221 8.55 1.55 -14.46
C ARG A 221 7.36 2.12 -15.25
N MET A 222 6.69 1.30 -16.04
CA MET A 222 5.50 1.70 -16.80
C MET A 222 4.34 2.08 -15.90
N GLN A 223 4.05 1.28 -14.87
CA GLN A 223 2.99 1.58 -13.91
C GLN A 223 3.26 2.86 -13.14
N MET A 224 4.49 3.03 -12.63
CA MET A 224 4.85 4.25 -11.91
C MET A 224 4.77 5.49 -12.80
N LYS A 225 5.20 5.39 -14.06
CA LYS A 225 5.02 6.48 -15.04
C LYS A 225 3.53 6.77 -15.30
N TYR A 226 2.69 5.74 -15.42
CA TYR A 226 1.26 5.93 -15.59
C TYR A 226 0.62 6.63 -14.37
N LEU A 227 0.93 6.17 -13.16
CA LEU A 227 0.42 6.75 -11.92
C LEU A 227 0.90 8.18 -11.71
N ASP A 228 2.16 8.48 -12.02
CA ASP A 228 2.74 9.83 -11.96
C ASP A 228 1.95 10.81 -12.85
N ASN A 229 1.55 10.37 -14.04
CA ASN A 229 0.75 11.16 -14.98
C ASN A 229 -0.75 11.26 -14.63
N LEU A 230 -1.25 10.52 -13.63
CA LEU A 230 -2.64 10.67 -13.19
C LEU A 230 -2.84 12.02 -12.49
N THR A 231 -3.94 12.69 -12.83
CA THR A 231 -4.38 13.88 -12.10
C THR A 231 -4.81 13.50 -10.67
N GLU A 232 -4.80 14.47 -9.76
CA GLU A 232 -5.32 14.27 -8.41
C GLU A 232 -6.80 13.88 -8.46
N GLU A 233 -7.57 14.47 -9.36
CA GLU A 233 -8.99 14.18 -9.60
C GLU A 233 -9.19 12.72 -10.00
N ASP A 234 -8.44 12.22 -10.98
CA ASP A 234 -8.55 10.83 -11.46
C ASP A 234 -8.13 9.82 -10.39
N TYR A 235 -7.08 10.14 -9.62
CA TYR A 235 -6.64 9.31 -8.50
C TYR A 235 -7.71 9.25 -7.42
N ARG A 236 -8.31 10.39 -7.04
CA ARG A 236 -9.39 10.45 -6.05
C ARG A 236 -10.68 9.81 -6.55
N ALA A 237 -10.93 9.80 -7.86
CA ALA A 237 -12.03 9.07 -8.48
C ALA A 237 -11.81 7.55 -8.52
N CYS A 238 -10.63 7.05 -8.10
CA CYS A 238 -10.26 5.63 -8.15
C CYS A 238 -10.29 5.03 -9.57
N HIS A 239 -10.06 5.87 -10.59
CA HIS A 239 -10.01 5.46 -12.00
C HIS A 239 -8.65 4.85 -12.39
N ILE A 240 -8.10 3.99 -11.54
CA ILE A 240 -6.82 3.34 -11.78
C ILE A 240 -7.02 2.15 -12.72
N LYS A 241 -6.26 2.14 -13.81
CA LYS A 241 -6.16 1.02 -14.74
C LYS A 241 -4.79 0.37 -14.55
N TRP A 242 -4.75 -0.85 -14.05
CA TRP A 242 -3.52 -1.63 -14.02
C TRP A 242 -3.22 -2.10 -15.44
N LEU A 243 -2.23 -1.46 -16.07
CA LEU A 243 -1.79 -1.84 -17.41
C LEU A 243 -1.42 -3.33 -17.44
N PRO A 244 -1.85 -4.10 -18.45
CA PRO A 244 -1.43 -5.49 -18.57
C PRO A 244 0.09 -5.51 -18.80
N PRO A 245 0.84 -6.30 -18.04
CA PRO A 245 2.26 -6.50 -18.32
C PRO A 245 2.41 -7.22 -19.68
N GLU A 246 3.08 -6.57 -20.62
CA GLU A 246 3.41 -7.15 -21.92
C GLU A 246 4.77 -7.84 -21.84
N LYS A 247 4.81 -9.15 -22.14
CA LYS A 247 6.05 -9.90 -22.27
C LYS A 247 6.57 -9.71 -23.70
N THR A 248 7.80 -9.22 -23.84
CA THR A 248 8.46 -8.99 -25.14
C THR A 248 9.21 -10.23 -25.62
#